data_AF-A0A7U3UUF2-F1
#
_entry.id   AF-A0A7U3UUF2-F1
#
_cell.length_a   1.000
_cell.length_b   1.000
_cell.length_c   1.000
_cell.angle_alpha   90.00
_cell.angle_beta   90.00
_cell.angle_gamma   90.00
#
_symmetry.space_group_name_H-M   'P 1'
#
loop_
_entity.id
_entity.type
_entity.pdbx_description
1 polymer ?
#
loop_
_entity_poly.entity_id
_entity_poly.type
_entity_poly.pdbx_seq_one_letter_code
_entity_poly.pdbx_strand_id
1 'polypeptide(L)'
;MDDGAEGAGKARDHTHDHGGRRPEGRDGTTPRRYLLKLSGEAFAGGGGLGVDPDVVHAIAREIAAVVRDGYEIAVVLGGGNFFRGAELQQRGMDRARSDYMGMLGTVMNCLALQDFLEKEGIETRVQTAITMGQVAEPYIPLRAVRHLEKGRVVIFGAGMGMPYFSTDTTAAQRALEIDAVAMLMGKNGVDGVYDSDPKHNPNAVRFDALEYGELIARDLRVADLTAITLCQDNKLPILVFELLAEGNIARAVKGEKIGTLVNDQGTRA
;
A
#
# COMPACT_ATOMS: atom_id res chain seq x y z
N MET A 1 40.88 -35.98 41.21
CA MET A 1 39.68 -35.94 42.06
C MET A 1 39.29 -34.48 42.05
N ASP A 2 38.58 -34.07 40.99
CA ASP A 2 37.09 -33.93 40.97
C ASP A 2 36.67 -32.84 41.95
N ASP A 3 35.85 -31.85 41.67
CA ASP A 3 34.98 -31.43 40.55
C ASP A 3 34.64 -29.96 40.90
N GLY A 4 34.43 -29.01 40.00
CA GLY A 4 33.18 -28.82 39.26
C GLY A 4 32.30 -27.70 39.88
N ALA A 5 31.59 -26.97 39.00
CA ALA A 5 30.56 -25.93 39.21
C ALA A 5 31.04 -24.48 39.49
N GLU A 6 31.07 -23.56 38.50
CA GLU A 6 29.97 -22.89 37.76
C GLU A 6 29.45 -21.60 38.42
N GLY A 7 29.45 -20.51 37.66
CA GLY A 7 28.88 -19.22 38.03
C GLY A 7 29.12 -18.13 36.99
N ALA A 8 28.95 -18.44 35.70
CA ALA A 8 29.09 -17.48 34.60
C ALA A 8 27.75 -16.76 34.31
N GLY A 9 27.83 -15.43 34.25
CA GLY A 9 27.04 -14.55 33.37
C GLY A 9 25.52 -14.70 33.33
N LYS A 10 24.79 -13.88 34.11
CA LYS A 10 23.44 -13.45 33.71
C LYS A 10 23.56 -12.32 32.68
N ALA A 11 23.52 -12.68 31.40
CA ALA A 11 23.23 -11.75 30.31
C ALA A 11 21.85 -11.13 30.56
N ARG A 12 21.79 -9.80 30.58
CA ARG A 12 20.53 -9.05 30.65
C ARG A 12 19.90 -9.11 29.26
N ASP A 13 18.76 -9.79 29.20
CA ASP A 13 17.87 -9.80 28.05
C ASP A 13 17.32 -8.37 27.84
N HIS A 14 17.79 -7.71 26.79
CA HIS A 14 17.28 -6.42 26.35
C HIS A 14 16.22 -6.64 25.28
N THR A 15 15.05 -7.15 25.67
CA THR A 15 13.85 -7.02 24.84
C THR A 15 13.47 -5.54 24.78
N HIS A 16 13.76 -4.89 23.67
CA HIS A 16 13.16 -3.58 23.35
C HIS A 16 11.66 -3.79 23.11
N ASP A 17 10.87 -3.56 24.15
CA ASP A 17 9.44 -3.35 24.01
C ASP A 17 9.23 -1.96 23.38
N HIS A 18 9.00 -1.93 22.07
CA HIS A 18 8.49 -0.74 21.38
C HIS A 18 6.99 -0.58 21.71
N GLY A 19 6.68 -0.39 22.99
CA GLY A 19 5.37 -0.06 23.53
C GLY A 19 5.03 1.42 23.33
N GLY A 20 5.01 1.89 22.09
CA GLY A 20 4.39 3.16 21.75
C GLY A 20 2.88 3.01 21.85
N ARG A 21 2.23 3.61 22.86
CA ARG A 21 0.76 3.69 22.92
C ARG A 21 0.26 4.32 21.62
N ARG A 22 -0.43 3.54 20.80
CA ARG A 22 -1.12 4.04 19.61
C ARG A 22 -2.15 5.07 20.06
N PRO A 23 -2.26 6.23 19.38
CA PRO A 23 -3.28 7.22 19.73
C PRO A 23 -4.65 6.55 19.67
N GLU A 24 -5.53 6.82 20.64
CA GLU A 24 -6.91 6.34 20.62
C GLU A 24 -7.75 7.28 19.74
N GLY A 25 -8.61 6.71 18.90
CA GLY A 25 -9.59 7.46 18.11
C GLY A 25 -10.62 8.13 19.01
N ARG A 26 -11.45 8.99 18.42
CA ARG A 26 -12.46 9.82 19.13
C ARG A 26 -13.44 9.05 20.04
N ASP A 27 -13.50 7.73 19.92
CA ASP A 27 -14.37 6.83 20.70
C ASP A 27 -13.59 5.82 21.59
N GLY A 28 -12.31 6.08 21.88
CA GLY A 28 -11.45 5.16 22.64
C GLY A 28 -11.00 3.91 21.85
N THR A 29 -11.39 3.80 20.58
CA THR A 29 -10.94 2.74 19.67
C THR A 29 -9.69 3.17 18.92
N THR A 30 -8.67 2.33 18.80
CA THR A 30 -7.48 2.59 17.97
C THR A 30 -7.89 3.02 16.55
N PRO A 31 -7.38 4.16 16.01
CA PRO A 31 -7.65 4.60 14.66
C PRO A 31 -7.27 3.49 13.68
N ARG A 32 -8.23 3.06 12.88
CA ARG A 32 -8.00 2.03 11.88
C ARG A 32 -7.49 2.71 10.62
N ARG A 33 -6.18 2.87 10.59
CA ARG A 33 -5.46 3.50 9.50
C ARG A 33 -5.06 2.47 8.47
N TYR A 34 -5.37 2.72 7.20
CA TYR A 34 -5.03 1.81 6.12
C TYR A 34 -4.18 2.53 5.08
N LEU A 35 -3.29 1.77 4.44
CA LEU A 35 -2.60 2.25 3.25
C LEU A 35 -3.16 1.53 2.02
N LEU A 36 -3.82 2.28 1.15
CA LEU A 36 -4.35 1.80 -0.12
C LEU A 36 -3.29 1.97 -1.21
N LYS A 37 -2.80 0.86 -1.75
CA LYS A 37 -1.92 0.86 -2.91
C LYS A 37 -2.74 0.63 -4.16
N LEU A 38 -2.65 1.57 -5.10
CA LEU A 38 -3.26 1.48 -6.43
C LEU A 38 -2.18 1.44 -7.50
N SER A 39 -2.38 0.61 -8.54
CA SER A 39 -1.52 0.64 -9.72
C SER A 39 -1.83 1.88 -10.57
N GLY A 40 -0.87 2.36 -11.36
CA GLY A 40 -1.12 3.50 -12.26
C GLY A 40 -2.09 3.13 -13.38
N GLU A 41 -1.98 1.89 -13.87
CA GLU A 41 -2.88 1.29 -14.86
C GLU A 41 -4.34 1.30 -14.38
N ALA A 42 -4.57 1.32 -13.06
CA ALA A 42 -5.92 1.45 -12.52
C ALA A 42 -6.62 2.73 -12.97
N PHE A 43 -5.86 3.80 -13.24
CA PHE A 43 -6.40 5.09 -13.67
C PHE A 43 -6.61 5.18 -15.19
N ALA A 44 -6.17 4.18 -15.97
CA ALA A 44 -6.17 4.25 -17.44
C ALA A 44 -7.47 3.76 -18.12
N GLY A 45 -8.48 3.32 -17.35
CA GLY A 45 -9.82 3.00 -17.88
C GLY A 45 -9.92 1.96 -19.00
N GLY A 46 -8.95 1.03 -19.11
CA GLY A 46 -8.92 0.03 -20.18
C GLY A 46 -7.68 0.06 -21.07
N GLY A 47 -6.63 0.79 -20.67
CA GLY A 47 -5.27 0.59 -21.19
C GLY A 47 -4.74 1.70 -22.10
N GLY A 48 -5.44 2.85 -22.17
CA GLY A 48 -4.92 4.06 -22.80
C GLY A 48 -3.76 4.70 -22.03
N LEU A 49 -3.00 5.58 -22.68
CA LEU A 49 -2.06 6.46 -22.01
C LEU A 49 -2.84 7.57 -21.30
N GLY A 50 -2.55 7.81 -20.02
CA GLY A 50 -3.15 8.92 -19.26
C GLY A 50 -4.13 8.51 -18.18
N VAL A 51 -5.10 9.37 -17.91
CA VAL A 51 -6.05 9.26 -16.79
C VAL A 51 -7.47 9.31 -17.32
N ASP A 52 -8.26 8.31 -16.97
CA ASP A 52 -9.69 8.25 -17.18
C ASP A 52 -10.40 8.94 -16.00
N PRO A 53 -11.08 10.07 -16.24
CA PRO A 53 -11.72 10.83 -15.17
C PRO A 53 -12.86 10.07 -14.48
N ASP A 54 -13.59 9.21 -15.19
CA ASP A 54 -14.70 8.46 -14.62
C ASP A 54 -14.19 7.41 -13.63
N VAL A 55 -13.08 6.76 -13.97
CA VAL A 55 -12.43 5.79 -13.08
C VAL A 55 -11.84 6.46 -11.84
N VAL A 56 -11.13 7.59 -12.00
CA VAL A 56 -10.59 8.31 -10.85
C VAL A 56 -11.71 8.84 -9.95
N HIS A 57 -12.81 9.33 -10.54
CA HIS A 57 -13.96 9.77 -9.77
C HIS A 57 -14.62 8.61 -8.99
N ALA A 58 -14.77 7.44 -9.61
CA ALA A 58 -15.29 6.25 -8.94
C ALA A 58 -14.42 5.84 -7.73
N ILE A 59 -13.09 5.82 -7.90
CA ILE A 59 -12.14 5.56 -6.81
C ILE A 59 -12.24 6.63 -5.71
N ALA A 60 -12.32 7.91 -6.08
CA ALA A 60 -12.46 9.00 -5.12
C ALA A 60 -13.76 8.87 -4.29
N ARG A 61 -14.88 8.48 -4.92
CA ARG A 61 -16.15 8.21 -4.23
C ARG A 61 -16.05 7.08 -3.22
N GLU A 62 -15.39 5.97 -3.58
CA GLU A 62 -15.14 4.84 -2.66
C GLU A 62 -14.30 5.25 -1.46
N ILE A 63 -13.18 5.96 -1.69
CA ILE A 63 -12.32 6.47 -0.61
C ILE A 63 -13.10 7.45 0.27
N ALA A 64 -13.88 8.35 -0.34
CA ALA A 64 -14.66 9.33 0.39
C ALA A 64 -15.73 8.69 1.29
N ALA A 65 -16.39 7.61 0.84
CA ALA A 65 -17.32 6.85 1.67
C ALA A 65 -16.62 6.29 2.92
N VAL A 66 -15.42 5.73 2.75
CA VAL A 66 -14.63 5.16 3.85
C VAL A 66 -14.16 6.23 4.84
N VAL A 67 -13.70 7.38 4.36
CA VAL A 67 -13.26 8.48 5.22
C VAL A 67 -14.43 9.08 6.00
N ARG A 68 -15.61 9.20 5.38
CA ARG A 68 -16.84 9.65 6.06
C ARG A 68 -17.29 8.67 7.16
N ASP A 69 -16.99 7.39 7.03
CA ASP A 69 -17.19 6.36 8.07
C ASP A 69 -16.16 6.45 9.22
N GLY A 70 -15.21 7.40 9.17
CA GLY A 70 -14.24 7.67 10.25
C GLY A 70 -12.92 6.93 10.14
N TYR A 71 -12.66 6.23 9.02
CA TYR A 71 -11.40 5.55 8.77
C TYR A 71 -10.33 6.51 8.23
N GLU A 72 -9.07 6.25 8.60
CA GLU A 72 -7.93 7.02 8.10
C GLU A 72 -7.33 6.32 6.88
N ILE A 73 -7.31 7.00 5.73
CA ILE A 73 -6.81 6.42 4.47
C ILE A 73 -5.60 7.21 3.97
N ALA A 74 -4.49 6.50 3.80
CA ALA A 74 -3.38 6.95 3.00
C ALA A 74 -3.32 6.18 1.66
N VAL A 75 -2.79 6.82 0.61
CA VAL A 75 -2.78 6.25 -0.73
C VAL A 75 -1.36 6.28 -1.32
N VAL A 76 -0.94 5.20 -1.97
CA VAL A 76 0.24 5.17 -2.83
C VAL A 76 -0.20 4.78 -4.25
N LEU A 77 0.23 5.58 -5.23
CA LEU A 77 -0.15 5.41 -6.64
C LEU A 77 1.04 5.01 -7.50
N GLY A 78 0.83 4.05 -8.40
CA GLY A 78 1.77 3.76 -9.49
C GLY A 78 1.71 4.83 -10.60
N GLY A 79 2.70 4.84 -11.49
CA GLY A 79 2.79 5.79 -12.62
C GLY A 79 2.73 5.13 -14.01
N GLY A 80 2.39 3.84 -14.06
CA GLY A 80 2.50 3.01 -15.27
C GLY A 80 1.57 3.41 -16.42
N ASN A 81 0.50 4.15 -16.13
CA ASN A 81 -0.41 4.75 -17.13
C ASN A 81 0.21 5.90 -17.92
N PHE A 82 1.26 6.55 -17.41
CA PHE A 82 2.01 7.58 -18.13
C PHE A 82 3.35 7.07 -18.65
N PHE A 83 4.00 6.16 -17.89
CA PHE A 83 5.35 5.71 -18.20
C PHE A 83 5.49 4.20 -17.99
N ARG A 84 5.67 3.47 -19.09
CA ARG A 84 6.02 2.05 -19.07
C ARG A 84 7.53 1.88 -19.06
N GLY A 85 8.13 2.06 -17.88
CA GLY A 85 9.59 2.09 -17.73
C GLY A 85 10.33 0.88 -18.33
N ALA A 86 9.75 -0.32 -18.22
CA ALA A 86 10.32 -1.53 -18.80
C ALA A 86 10.45 -1.47 -20.34
N GLU A 87 9.46 -0.90 -21.04
CA GLU A 87 9.49 -0.74 -22.50
C GLU A 87 10.56 0.27 -22.93
N LEU A 88 10.73 1.36 -22.17
CA LEU A 88 11.75 2.38 -22.46
C LEU A 88 13.18 1.87 -22.19
N GLN A 89 13.37 1.07 -21.14
CA GLN A 89 14.65 0.43 -20.83
C GLN A 89 15.08 -0.57 -21.91
N GLN A 90 14.15 -1.38 -22.41
CA GLN A 90 14.41 -2.28 -23.55
C GLN A 90 14.87 -1.53 -24.80
N ARG A 91 14.51 -0.24 -24.93
CA ARG A 91 14.88 0.63 -26.04
C ARG A 91 16.11 1.51 -25.74
N GLY A 92 16.86 1.20 -24.69
CA GLY A 92 18.16 1.82 -24.38
C GLY A 92 18.12 2.98 -23.39
N MET A 93 16.99 3.23 -22.72
CA MET A 93 16.95 4.20 -21.62
C MET A 93 17.65 3.65 -20.38
N ASP A 94 18.45 4.50 -19.73
CA ASP A 94 19.03 4.21 -18.42
C ASP A 94 17.93 3.96 -17.38
N ARG A 95 18.09 2.91 -16.58
CA ARG A 95 17.09 2.49 -15.60
C ARG A 95 16.82 3.57 -14.56
N ALA A 96 17.85 4.25 -14.05
CA ALA A 96 17.65 5.28 -13.03
C ALA A 96 16.81 6.45 -13.57
N ARG A 97 17.06 6.87 -14.82
CA ARG A 97 16.23 7.89 -15.49
C ARG A 97 14.79 7.44 -15.71
N SER A 98 14.60 6.19 -16.14
CA SER A 98 13.27 5.58 -16.30
C SER A 98 12.48 5.60 -14.98
N ASP A 99 13.12 5.27 -13.86
CA ASP A 99 12.47 5.26 -12.55
C ASP A 99 12.08 6.67 -12.11
N TYR A 100 12.91 7.69 -12.36
CA TYR A 100 12.53 9.09 -12.13
C TYR A 100 11.33 9.54 -12.96
N MET A 101 11.25 9.13 -14.23
CA MET A 101 10.07 9.41 -15.06
C MET A 101 8.82 8.72 -14.47
N GLY A 102 8.94 7.47 -14.04
CA GLY A 102 7.88 6.75 -13.34
C GLY A 102 7.41 7.48 -12.07
N MET A 103 8.35 7.96 -11.25
CA MET A 103 8.08 8.75 -10.05
C MET A 103 7.32 10.04 -10.37
N LEU A 104 7.66 10.75 -11.44
CA LEU A 104 6.87 11.92 -11.88
C LEU A 104 5.45 11.52 -12.32
N GLY A 105 5.29 10.39 -13.01
CA GLY A 105 3.98 9.84 -13.34
C GLY A 105 3.12 9.56 -12.11
N THR A 106 3.70 9.07 -11.01
CA THR A 106 2.97 8.90 -9.75
C THR A 106 2.44 10.24 -9.22
N VAL A 107 3.22 11.32 -9.31
CA VAL A 107 2.81 12.65 -8.83
C VAL A 107 1.63 13.17 -9.66
N MET A 108 1.66 12.97 -10.98
CA MET A 108 0.54 13.34 -11.86
C MET A 108 -0.77 12.64 -11.43
N ASN A 109 -0.71 11.34 -11.13
CA ASN A 109 -1.87 10.61 -10.61
C ASN A 109 -2.30 11.11 -9.22
N CYS A 110 -1.36 11.50 -8.36
CA CYS A 110 -1.68 12.03 -7.03
C CYS A 110 -2.50 13.32 -7.12
N LEU A 111 -2.11 14.23 -8.03
CA LEU A 111 -2.83 15.47 -8.26
C LEU A 111 -4.23 15.23 -8.83
N ALA A 112 -4.36 14.28 -9.77
CA ALA A 112 -5.66 13.89 -10.30
C ALA A 112 -6.57 13.36 -9.18
N LEU A 113 -6.10 12.41 -8.37
CA LEU A 113 -6.90 11.86 -7.28
C LEU A 113 -7.24 12.91 -6.23
N GLN A 114 -6.32 13.82 -5.91
CA GLN A 114 -6.57 14.92 -4.97
C GLN A 114 -7.75 15.78 -5.43
N ASP A 115 -7.76 16.22 -6.69
CA ASP A 115 -8.84 17.07 -7.23
C ASP A 115 -10.20 16.39 -7.14
N PHE A 116 -10.29 15.09 -7.48
CA PHE A 116 -11.55 14.35 -7.39
C PHE A 116 -11.98 14.08 -5.94
N LEU A 117 -11.06 13.86 -5.01
CA LEU A 117 -11.39 13.76 -3.58
C LEU A 117 -11.87 15.09 -3.00
N GLU A 118 -11.27 16.21 -3.40
CA GLU A 118 -11.71 17.54 -2.98
C GLU A 118 -13.11 17.89 -3.53
N LYS A 119 -13.44 17.45 -4.75
CA LYS A 119 -14.81 17.52 -5.30
C LYS A 119 -15.81 16.67 -4.54
N GLU A 120 -15.37 15.57 -3.93
CA GLU A 120 -16.14 14.76 -2.99
C GLU A 120 -16.20 15.38 -1.57
N GLY A 121 -15.62 16.57 -1.36
CA GLY A 121 -15.61 17.25 -0.07
C GLY A 121 -14.64 16.65 0.94
N ILE A 122 -13.66 15.85 0.50
CA ILE A 122 -12.65 15.24 1.35
C ILE A 122 -11.36 16.08 1.30
N GLU A 123 -11.02 16.71 2.42
CA GLU A 123 -9.73 17.40 2.54
C GLU A 123 -8.59 16.41 2.27
N THR A 124 -7.73 16.75 1.32
CA THR A 124 -6.67 15.84 0.85
C THR A 124 -5.33 16.54 0.82
N ARG A 125 -4.23 15.80 1.04
CA ARG A 125 -2.87 16.31 0.97
C ARG A 125 -1.97 15.38 0.19
N VAL A 126 -1.33 15.91 -0.85
CA VAL A 126 -0.27 15.21 -1.58
C VAL A 126 1.07 15.50 -0.92
N GLN A 127 1.82 14.45 -0.61
CA GLN A 127 3.19 14.52 -0.12
C GLN A 127 4.13 13.78 -1.06
N THR A 128 5.28 14.37 -1.39
CA THR A 128 6.23 13.78 -2.33
C THR A 128 7.58 13.47 -1.68
N ALA A 129 8.16 12.33 -2.04
CA ALA A 129 9.51 11.97 -1.62
C ALA A 129 10.60 12.83 -2.30
N ILE A 130 10.33 13.30 -3.53
CA ILE A 130 11.16 14.29 -4.22
C ILE A 130 10.55 15.67 -3.95
N THR A 131 11.33 16.57 -3.36
CA THR A 131 10.87 17.92 -3.02
C THR A 131 10.46 18.72 -4.26
N MET A 132 9.20 19.17 -4.30
CA MET A 132 8.66 20.00 -5.36
C MET A 132 7.66 21.03 -4.81
N GLY A 133 8.19 22.05 -4.13
CA GLY A 133 7.40 22.92 -3.25
C GLY A 133 6.26 23.72 -3.90
N GLN A 134 6.23 23.87 -5.23
CA GLN A 134 5.12 24.50 -5.95
C GLN A 134 3.95 23.53 -6.25
N VAL A 135 4.20 22.22 -6.14
CA VAL A 135 3.27 21.17 -6.58
C VAL A 135 2.69 20.41 -5.39
N ALA A 136 3.53 20.04 -4.41
CA ALA A 136 3.12 19.21 -3.29
C ALA A 136 3.97 19.46 -2.04
N GLU A 137 3.45 19.05 -0.88
CA GLU A 137 4.20 19.10 0.36
C GLU A 137 5.38 18.09 0.31
N PRO A 138 6.53 18.38 0.92
CA PRO A 138 7.55 17.35 1.10
C PRO A 138 7.02 16.27 2.06
N TYR A 139 7.38 15.01 1.79
CA TYR A 139 7.05 13.91 2.68
C TYR A 139 7.74 14.05 4.04
N ILE A 140 6.93 14.06 5.10
CA ILE A 140 7.38 14.05 6.49
C ILE A 140 6.43 13.11 7.25
N PRO A 141 6.89 11.95 7.77
CA PRO A 141 6.02 10.93 8.37
C PRO A 141 5.06 11.48 9.42
N LEU A 142 5.60 12.26 10.38
CA LEU A 142 4.79 12.84 11.46
C LEU A 142 3.75 13.84 10.93
N ARG A 143 4.03 14.54 9.82
CA ARG A 143 3.04 15.43 9.20
C ARG A 143 1.94 14.63 8.51
N ALA A 144 2.27 13.52 7.86
CA ALA A 144 1.29 12.61 7.29
C ALA A 144 0.32 12.10 8.36
N VAL A 145 0.87 11.60 9.49
CA VAL A 145 0.06 11.17 10.65
C VAL A 145 -0.85 12.28 11.16
N ARG A 146 -0.34 13.52 11.31
CA ARG A 146 -1.17 14.67 11.73
C ARG A 146 -2.26 15.05 10.74
N HIS A 147 -2.09 14.78 9.44
CA HIS A 147 -3.16 15.00 8.46
C HIS A 147 -4.23 13.90 8.58
N LEU A 148 -3.81 12.64 8.72
CA LEU A 148 -4.72 11.49 8.90
C LEU A 148 -5.59 11.66 10.16
N GLU A 149 -5.00 12.05 11.29
CA GLU A 149 -5.72 12.34 12.55
C GLU A 149 -6.80 13.44 12.41
N LYS A 150 -6.70 14.29 11.38
CA LYS A 150 -7.67 15.35 11.08
C LYS A 150 -8.77 14.89 10.12
N GLY A 151 -8.80 13.61 9.76
CA GLY A 151 -9.73 13.05 8.78
C GLY A 151 -9.37 13.39 7.33
N ARG A 152 -8.12 13.78 7.06
CA ARG A 152 -7.66 14.06 5.69
C ARG A 152 -7.16 12.80 5.03
N VAL A 153 -7.34 12.70 3.71
CA VAL A 153 -6.62 11.71 2.91
C VAL A 153 -5.20 12.20 2.67
N VAL A 154 -4.22 11.31 2.84
CA VAL A 154 -2.82 11.61 2.47
C VAL A 154 -2.43 10.75 1.28
N ILE A 155 -1.96 11.37 0.20
CA ILE A 155 -1.52 10.69 -1.02
C ILE A 155 -0.01 10.84 -1.14
N PHE A 156 0.72 9.74 -1.23
CA PHE A 156 2.17 9.74 -1.38
C PHE A 156 2.57 9.61 -2.84
N GLY A 157 3.26 10.64 -3.35
CA GLY A 157 3.83 10.69 -4.69
C GLY A 157 5.35 10.56 -4.69
N ALA A 158 5.88 10.32 -5.88
CA ALA A 158 7.30 10.15 -6.17
C ALA A 158 7.98 8.95 -5.49
N GLY A 159 7.23 7.88 -5.18
CA GLY A 159 7.79 6.64 -4.64
C GLY A 159 8.62 6.84 -3.36
N MET A 160 9.78 6.18 -3.28
CA MET A 160 10.80 6.43 -2.26
C MET A 160 11.78 7.55 -2.62
N GLY A 161 11.59 8.23 -3.76
CA GLY A 161 12.46 9.31 -4.23
C GLY A 161 13.82 8.84 -4.74
N MET A 162 14.03 7.52 -4.85
CA MET A 162 15.26 6.91 -5.33
C MET A 162 14.95 5.77 -6.31
N PRO A 163 15.75 5.59 -7.39
CA PRO A 163 15.58 4.49 -8.34
C PRO A 163 15.73 3.09 -7.73
N TYR A 164 15.40 2.06 -8.50
CA TYR A 164 15.48 0.62 -8.18
C TYR A 164 14.42 0.07 -7.24
N PHE A 165 13.51 0.91 -6.75
CA PHE A 165 12.42 0.48 -5.89
C PHE A 165 11.06 0.58 -6.56
N SER A 166 10.20 -0.38 -6.23
CA SER A 166 8.85 -0.42 -6.76
C SER A 166 7.91 0.49 -5.95
N THR A 167 6.72 0.72 -6.52
CA THR A 167 5.61 1.33 -5.80
C THR A 167 5.09 0.44 -4.67
N ASP A 168 5.18 -0.89 -4.77
CA ASP A 168 4.76 -1.80 -3.71
C ASP A 168 5.71 -1.73 -2.51
N THR A 169 7.03 -1.66 -2.75
CA THR A 169 8.01 -1.44 -1.67
C THR A 169 7.77 -0.10 -0.98
N THR A 170 7.49 0.94 -1.77
CA THR A 170 7.10 2.25 -1.22
C THR A 170 5.85 2.15 -0.36
N ALA A 171 4.82 1.43 -0.84
CA ALA A 171 3.58 1.25 -0.11
C ALA A 171 3.79 0.57 1.25
N ALA A 172 4.52 -0.53 1.28
CA ALA A 172 4.87 -1.22 2.52
C ALA A 172 5.62 -0.29 3.48
N GLN A 173 6.62 0.44 2.98
CA GLN A 173 7.42 1.37 3.77
C GLN A 173 6.59 2.51 4.36
N ARG A 174 5.74 3.15 3.56
CA ARG A 174 4.84 4.23 4.03
C ARG A 174 3.80 3.72 5.01
N ALA A 175 3.29 2.50 4.82
CA ALA A 175 2.31 1.89 5.70
C ALA A 175 2.87 1.69 7.10
N LEU A 176 4.14 1.25 7.19
CA LEU A 176 4.85 1.12 8.46
C LEU A 176 5.10 2.48 9.13
N GLU A 177 5.57 3.48 8.38
CA GLU A 177 5.86 4.82 8.93
C GLU A 177 4.63 5.56 9.45
N ILE A 178 3.46 5.22 8.93
CA ILE A 178 2.20 5.76 9.42
C ILE A 178 1.49 4.79 10.36
N ASP A 179 2.07 3.69 10.84
CA ASP A 179 1.36 2.73 11.72
C ASP A 179 0.02 2.20 11.15
N ALA A 180 -0.04 1.94 9.85
CA ALA A 180 -1.22 1.34 9.23
C ALA A 180 -1.50 -0.06 9.81
N VAL A 181 -2.79 -0.40 9.97
CA VAL A 181 -3.22 -1.71 10.46
C VAL A 181 -3.15 -2.78 9.38
N ALA A 182 -3.24 -2.38 8.11
CA ALA A 182 -3.02 -3.24 6.95
C ALA A 182 -2.69 -2.40 5.71
N MET A 183 -1.98 -3.03 4.77
CA MET A 183 -1.81 -2.54 3.41
C MET A 183 -2.86 -3.18 2.49
N LEU A 184 -3.68 -2.36 1.85
CA LEU A 184 -4.74 -2.78 0.93
C LEU A 184 -4.21 -2.66 -0.50
N MET A 185 -4.08 -3.78 -1.21
CA MET A 185 -3.65 -3.81 -2.60
C MET A 185 -4.86 -3.98 -3.52
N GLY A 186 -5.31 -2.86 -4.10
CA GLY A 186 -6.33 -2.87 -5.14
C GLY A 186 -5.75 -3.39 -6.46
N LYS A 187 -6.36 -4.44 -7.01
CA LYS A 187 -6.03 -4.99 -8.33
C LYS A 187 -7.18 -4.73 -9.31
N ASN A 188 -6.84 -4.66 -10.60
CA ASN A 188 -7.80 -4.50 -11.67
C ASN A 188 -8.03 -5.84 -12.38
N GLY A 189 -9.26 -6.33 -12.35
CA GLY A 189 -9.68 -7.57 -13.00
C GLY A 189 -9.20 -8.85 -12.32
N VAL A 190 -8.77 -8.78 -11.05
CA VAL A 190 -8.43 -9.95 -10.22
C VAL A 190 -8.85 -9.65 -8.78
N ASP A 191 -9.67 -10.53 -8.22
CA ASP A 191 -10.31 -10.32 -6.91
C ASP A 191 -9.56 -10.94 -5.73
N GLY A 192 -8.35 -11.46 -5.92
CA GLY A 192 -7.52 -12.04 -4.87
C GLY A 192 -6.24 -12.67 -5.40
N VAL A 193 -5.64 -13.56 -4.61
CA VAL A 193 -4.49 -14.37 -5.00
C VAL A 193 -4.99 -15.75 -5.37
N TYR A 194 -4.49 -16.28 -6.48
CA TYR A 194 -4.86 -17.58 -7.02
C TYR A 194 -3.64 -18.50 -7.07
N ASP A 195 -3.87 -19.81 -7.07
CA ASP A 195 -2.82 -20.83 -7.24
C ASP A 195 -2.15 -20.78 -8.63
N SER A 196 -2.82 -20.18 -9.60
CA SER A 196 -2.42 -20.02 -10.99
C SER A 196 -3.16 -18.83 -11.62
N ASP A 197 -2.71 -18.34 -12.77
CA ASP A 197 -3.34 -17.15 -13.39
C ASP A 197 -4.77 -17.47 -13.89
N PRO A 198 -5.81 -16.86 -13.30
CA PRO A 198 -7.21 -17.14 -13.66
C PRO A 198 -7.57 -16.69 -15.08
N LYS A 199 -6.76 -15.83 -15.71
CA LYS A 199 -6.96 -15.44 -17.12
C LYS A 199 -6.60 -16.55 -18.09
N HIS A 200 -5.68 -17.43 -17.70
CA HIS A 200 -5.15 -18.50 -18.54
C HIS A 200 -5.58 -19.89 -18.07
N ASN A 201 -5.92 -20.04 -16.79
CA ASN A 201 -6.39 -21.29 -16.20
C ASN A 201 -7.81 -21.10 -15.61
N PRO A 202 -8.87 -21.63 -16.23
CA PRO A 202 -10.23 -21.53 -15.70
C PRO A 202 -10.43 -22.34 -14.41
N ASN A 203 -9.52 -23.26 -14.08
CA ASN A 203 -9.53 -24.05 -12.85
C ASN A 203 -8.74 -23.38 -11.71
N ALA A 204 -8.28 -22.14 -11.90
CA ALA A 204 -7.52 -21.44 -10.87
C ALA A 204 -8.35 -21.28 -9.59
N VAL A 205 -7.77 -21.64 -8.45
CA VAL A 205 -8.43 -21.58 -7.14
C VAL A 205 -7.92 -20.37 -6.38
N ARG A 206 -8.84 -19.50 -5.94
CA ARG A 206 -8.55 -18.34 -5.11
C ARG A 206 -8.28 -18.77 -3.68
N PHE A 207 -7.25 -18.22 -3.06
CA PHE A 207 -7.00 -18.36 -1.63
C PHE A 207 -7.84 -17.36 -0.82
N ASP A 208 -8.41 -17.79 0.31
CA ASP A 208 -9.08 -16.86 1.23
C ASP A 208 -8.07 -16.15 2.15
N ALA A 209 -7.02 -16.87 2.56
CA ALA A 209 -5.88 -16.38 3.30
C ALA A 209 -4.61 -17.16 2.95
N LEU A 210 -3.44 -16.55 3.14
CA LEU A 210 -2.12 -17.11 2.85
C LEU A 210 -1.09 -16.68 3.90
N GLU A 211 -0.17 -17.58 4.22
CA GLU A 211 1.04 -17.19 4.94
C GLU A 211 2.04 -16.49 4.01
N TYR A 212 2.82 -15.54 4.52
CA TYR A 212 3.93 -14.95 3.73
C TYR A 212 4.90 -16.02 3.21
N GLY A 213 5.23 -17.01 4.03
CA GLY A 213 6.10 -18.12 3.64
C GLY A 213 5.53 -18.95 2.49
N GLU A 214 4.23 -19.22 2.50
CA GLU A 214 3.54 -19.93 1.42
C GLU A 214 3.52 -19.11 0.13
N LEU A 215 3.22 -17.81 0.22
CA LEU A 215 3.22 -16.90 -0.92
C LEU A 215 4.60 -16.85 -1.60
N ILE A 216 5.67 -16.78 -0.83
CA ILE A 216 7.06 -16.78 -1.34
C ILE A 216 7.42 -18.15 -1.91
N ALA A 217 7.16 -19.24 -1.18
CA ALA A 217 7.54 -20.59 -1.59
C ALA A 217 6.86 -21.03 -2.89
N ARG A 218 5.66 -20.52 -3.17
CA ARG A 218 4.89 -20.82 -4.39
C ARG A 218 5.08 -19.81 -5.53
N ASP A 219 5.96 -18.81 -5.39
CA ASP A 219 6.14 -17.69 -6.34
C ASP A 219 4.81 -17.04 -6.74
N LEU A 220 3.90 -16.83 -5.78
CA LEU A 220 2.62 -16.17 -6.03
C LEU A 220 2.86 -14.66 -6.12
N ARG A 221 3.00 -14.15 -7.35
CA ARG A 221 3.44 -12.77 -7.67
C ARG A 221 2.40 -11.69 -7.35
N VAL A 222 2.18 -11.44 -6.06
CA VAL A 222 1.27 -10.39 -5.57
C VAL A 222 1.90 -9.00 -5.64
N ALA A 223 3.14 -8.89 -5.17
CA ALA A 223 3.99 -7.71 -5.16
C ALA A 223 5.46 -8.16 -5.30
N ASP A 224 6.40 -7.23 -5.42
CA ASP A 224 7.82 -7.59 -5.39
C ASP A 224 8.23 -8.18 -4.03
N LEU A 225 9.25 -9.05 -4.07
CA LEU A 225 9.72 -9.77 -2.90
C LEU A 225 10.15 -8.84 -1.76
N THR A 226 10.77 -7.69 -2.06
CA THR A 226 11.21 -6.72 -1.06
C THR A 226 10.02 -6.15 -0.26
N ALA A 227 8.91 -5.84 -0.94
CA ALA A 227 7.69 -5.39 -0.28
C ALA A 227 7.09 -6.48 0.62
N ILE A 228 7.04 -7.72 0.12
CA ILE A 228 6.51 -8.87 0.87
C ILE A 228 7.34 -9.14 2.13
N THR A 229 8.66 -9.21 2.02
CA THR A 229 9.54 -9.46 3.17
C THR A 229 9.49 -8.30 4.17
N LEU A 230 9.41 -7.05 3.69
CA LEU A 230 9.26 -5.89 4.58
C LEU A 230 7.96 -5.96 5.39
N CYS A 231 6.85 -6.37 4.77
CA CYS A 231 5.59 -6.62 5.47
C CYS A 231 5.68 -7.79 6.45
N GLN A 232 6.31 -8.89 6.06
CA GLN A 232 6.51 -10.07 6.91
C GLN A 232 7.31 -9.73 8.17
N ASP A 233 8.48 -9.09 8.01
CA ASP A 233 9.38 -8.74 9.12
C ASP A 233 8.70 -7.83 10.16
N ASN A 234 7.73 -7.03 9.72
CA ASN A 234 7.00 -6.07 10.55
C ASN A 234 5.55 -6.49 10.84
N LYS A 235 5.16 -7.72 10.46
CA LYS A 235 3.82 -8.28 10.70
C LYS A 235 2.69 -7.39 10.18
N LEU A 236 2.90 -6.70 9.06
CA LEU A 236 1.93 -5.79 8.44
C LEU A 236 1.06 -6.56 7.43
N PRO A 237 -0.21 -6.87 7.76
CA PRO A 237 -1.07 -7.67 6.88
C PRO A 237 -1.29 -7.01 5.52
N ILE A 238 -1.40 -7.84 4.49
CA ILE A 238 -1.71 -7.41 3.12
C ILE A 238 -3.08 -7.96 2.73
N LEU A 239 -3.98 -7.11 2.27
CA LEU A 239 -5.25 -7.55 1.68
C LEU A 239 -5.22 -7.31 0.17
N VAL A 240 -5.32 -8.36 -0.63
CA VAL A 240 -5.43 -8.28 -2.10
C VAL A 240 -6.88 -8.43 -2.50
N PHE A 241 -7.41 -7.48 -3.27
CA PHE A 241 -8.83 -7.46 -3.63
C PHE A 241 -9.07 -6.74 -4.97
N GLU A 242 -10.25 -6.94 -5.55
CA GLU A 242 -10.69 -6.23 -6.76
C GLU A 242 -11.07 -4.79 -6.41
N LEU A 243 -10.43 -3.82 -7.06
CA LEU A 243 -10.61 -2.40 -6.78
C LEU A 243 -11.93 -1.84 -7.32
N LEU A 244 -12.31 -2.22 -8.54
CA LEU A 244 -13.39 -1.53 -9.27
C LEU A 244 -14.79 -2.06 -8.94
N ALA A 245 -14.89 -3.10 -8.13
CA ALA A 245 -16.17 -3.56 -7.61
C ALA A 245 -16.69 -2.57 -6.54
N GLU A 246 -17.89 -2.05 -6.77
CA GLU A 246 -18.55 -1.05 -5.90
C GLU A 246 -18.58 -1.52 -4.44
N GLY A 247 -18.20 -0.62 -3.53
CA GLY A 247 -18.13 -0.83 -2.09
C GLY A 247 -16.92 -1.62 -1.60
N ASN A 248 -16.05 -2.17 -2.46
CA ASN A 248 -15.00 -3.07 -2.00
C ASN A 248 -13.96 -2.40 -1.10
N ILE A 249 -13.68 -1.10 -1.27
CA ILE A 249 -12.75 -0.41 -0.36
C ILE A 249 -13.36 -0.32 1.04
N ALA A 250 -14.67 -0.03 1.13
CA ALA A 250 -15.38 -0.03 2.40
C ALA A 250 -15.44 -1.41 3.06
N ARG A 251 -15.70 -2.46 2.27
CA ARG A 251 -15.72 -3.84 2.75
C ARG A 251 -14.34 -4.30 3.23
N ALA A 252 -13.27 -3.90 2.55
CA ALA A 252 -11.89 -4.16 2.95
C ALA A 252 -11.59 -3.60 4.35
N VAL A 253 -11.86 -2.31 4.59
CA VAL A 253 -11.56 -1.66 5.88
C VAL A 253 -12.48 -2.13 7.01
N LYS A 254 -13.71 -2.56 6.69
CA LYS A 254 -14.66 -3.14 7.65
C LYS A 254 -14.30 -4.57 8.04
N GLY A 255 -13.33 -5.19 7.37
CA GLY A 255 -12.88 -6.56 7.66
C GLY A 255 -13.80 -7.64 7.10
N GLU A 256 -14.60 -7.32 6.09
CA GLU A 256 -15.43 -8.34 5.43
C GLU A 256 -14.58 -9.38 4.69
N LYS A 257 -15.15 -10.55 4.45
CA LYS A 257 -14.50 -11.64 3.71
C LYS A 257 -14.46 -11.35 2.21
N ILE A 258 -13.57 -10.44 1.82
CA ILE A 258 -13.25 -10.15 0.41
C ILE A 258 -11.80 -10.46 0.09
N GLY A 259 -11.55 -10.92 -1.14
CA GLY A 259 -10.24 -11.26 -1.67
C GLY A 259 -9.39 -12.16 -0.80
N THR A 260 -8.09 -11.91 -0.74
CA THR A 260 -7.11 -12.77 -0.05
C THR A 260 -6.33 -11.97 0.98
N LEU A 261 -6.35 -12.45 2.23
CA LEU A 261 -5.54 -11.89 3.31
C LEU A 261 -4.19 -12.62 3.40
N VAL A 262 -3.09 -11.89 3.28
CA VAL A 262 -1.74 -12.40 3.54
C VAL A 262 -1.28 -11.91 4.90
N ASN A 263 -0.90 -12.83 5.79
CA ASN A 263 -0.39 -12.53 7.13
C ASN A 263 0.53 -13.65 7.63
N ASP A 264 0.99 -13.60 8.88
CA ASP A 264 1.88 -14.62 9.46
C ASP A 264 1.18 -15.94 9.81
N GLN A 265 -0.16 -15.98 9.86
CA GLN A 265 -0.94 -17.10 10.39
C GLN A 265 -1.73 -17.86 9.31
N GLY A 266 -1.77 -17.36 8.07
CA GLY A 266 -2.53 -17.97 6.97
C GLY A 266 -4.03 -18.03 7.18
N THR A 267 -4.57 -17.24 8.12
CA THR A 267 -5.97 -17.33 8.55
C THR A 267 -6.61 -15.96 8.69
N ARG A 268 -7.95 -15.91 8.54
CA ARG A 268 -8.77 -14.74 8.88
C ARG A 268 -9.24 -14.87 10.33
N ALA A 269 -9.24 -13.76 11.05
CA ALA A 269 -9.89 -13.67 12.36
C ALA A 269 -11.41 -13.87 12.25
#